data_AF-A0A5B8LQM9-F1
#
_entry.id   AF-A0A5B8LQM9-F1
#
_cell.length_a   1.000
_cell.length_b   1.000
_cell.length_c   1.000
_cell.angle_alpha   90.00
_cell.angle_beta   90.00
_cell.angle_gamma   90.00
#
_symmetry.space_group_name_H-M   'P 1'
#
loop_
_entity.id
_entity.type
_entity.pdbx_description
1 polymer ?
#
loop_
_entity_poly.entity_id
_entity_poly.type
_entity_poly.pdbx_seq_one_letter_code
_entity_poly.pdbx_strand_id
1 'polypeptide(L)'
;MNASPIPAEIAERAEILVDQFRHIEDDCEFVARILMALGQGEDVAGLTKQQAVVLTFTRSFIADSGFSPTYDEIAEGVGLSAKSRVCAIVDQLQERGFVRRLPGRARSITIVGRA
;
A
#
# COMPACT_ATOMS: atom_id res chain seq x y z
N MET A 1 11.16 25.45 -6.41
CA MET A 1 10.97 24.30 -5.50
C MET A 1 12.32 23.98 -4.91
N ASN A 2 12.58 24.43 -3.68
CA ASN A 2 13.88 24.26 -3.03
C ASN A 2 13.82 22.94 -2.27
N ALA A 3 14.34 21.85 -2.87
CA ALA A 3 14.60 20.66 -2.09
C ALA A 3 15.66 21.02 -1.06
N SER A 4 15.30 21.02 0.22
CA SER A 4 16.30 21.15 1.28
C SER A 4 17.33 20.03 1.08
N PRO A 5 18.64 20.31 1.24
CA PRO A 5 19.65 19.29 1.09
C PRO A 5 19.36 18.14 2.06
N ILE A 6 19.49 16.91 1.58
CA ILE A 6 19.33 15.71 2.39
C ILE A 6 20.26 15.84 3.60
N PRO A 7 19.76 15.70 4.85
CA PRO A 7 20.60 15.75 6.04
C PRO A 7 21.79 14.78 5.91
N ALA A 8 22.99 15.20 6.31
CA ALA A 8 24.22 14.42 6.13
C ALA A 8 24.11 13.01 6.73
N GLU A 9 23.44 12.88 7.88
CA GLU A 9 23.19 11.59 8.53
C GLU A 9 22.36 10.63 7.67
N ILE A 10 21.44 11.15 6.86
CA ILE A 10 20.62 10.35 5.94
C ILE A 10 21.45 9.94 4.72
N ALA A 11 22.30 10.84 4.21
CA ALA A 11 23.20 10.54 3.11
C ALA A 11 24.22 9.45 3.48
N GLU A 12 24.84 9.54 4.66
CA GLU A 12 25.79 8.53 5.17
C GLU A 12 25.13 7.15 5.31
N ARG A 13 23.91 7.10 5.87
CA ARG A 13 23.15 5.85 5.97
C ARG A 13 22.76 5.30 4.61
N ALA A 14 22.46 6.16 3.64
CA ALA A 14 22.14 5.74 2.27
C ALA A 14 23.37 5.16 1.57
N GLU A 15 24.56 5.74 1.75
CA GLU A 15 25.81 5.20 1.19
C GLU A 15 26.11 3.79 1.73
N ILE A 16 25.97 3.58 3.04
CA ILE A 16 26.14 2.25 3.66
C ILE A 16 25.16 1.24 3.07
N LEU A 17 23.88 1.64 2.91
CA LEU A 17 22.84 0.80 2.34
C LEU A 17 23.17 0.44 0.88
N VAL A 18 23.59 1.41 0.08
CA VAL A 18 23.96 1.22 -1.33
C VAL A 18 25.17 0.30 -1.45
N ASP A 19 26.21 0.47 -0.62
CA ASP A 19 27.38 -0.41 -0.65
C ASP A 19 27.04 -1.85 -0.22
N GLN A 20 26.20 -2.02 0.80
CA GLN A 20 25.72 -3.33 1.25
C GLN A 20 25.00 -4.12 0.14
N PHE A 21 24.35 -3.42 -0.78
CA PHE A 21 23.57 -4.03 -1.86
C PHE A 21 24.21 -3.87 -3.24
N ARG A 22 25.48 -3.45 -3.32
CA ARG A 22 26.22 -3.19 -4.58
C ARG A 22 26.30 -4.34 -5.57
N HIS A 23 26.03 -5.58 -5.12
CA HIS A 23 26.09 -6.79 -5.92
C HIS A 23 24.75 -7.17 -6.56
N ILE A 24 23.68 -6.43 -6.27
CA ILE A 24 22.36 -6.68 -6.84
C ILE A 24 22.24 -5.89 -8.14
N GLU A 25 22.14 -6.61 -9.26
CA GLU A 25 21.96 -6.03 -10.59
C GLU A 25 20.49 -5.99 -11.02
N ASP A 26 19.61 -6.70 -10.32
CA ASP A 26 18.17 -6.74 -10.58
C ASP A 26 17.41 -5.71 -9.72
N ASP A 27 16.77 -4.74 -10.37
CA ASP A 27 16.03 -3.67 -9.71
C ASP A 27 14.91 -4.21 -8.79
N CYS A 28 14.25 -5.31 -9.17
CA CYS A 28 13.18 -5.88 -8.35
C CYS A 28 13.73 -6.48 -7.06
N GLU A 29 14.86 -7.20 -7.12
CA GLU A 29 15.54 -7.76 -5.95
C GLU A 29 16.08 -6.67 -5.02
N PHE A 30 16.65 -5.59 -5.57
CA PHE A 30 17.15 -4.46 -4.80
C PHE A 30 16.01 -3.79 -4.03
N VAL A 31 14.91 -3.46 -4.72
CA VAL A 31 13.71 -2.87 -4.11
C VAL A 31 13.10 -3.82 -3.07
N ALA A 32 13.00 -5.12 -3.34
CA ALA A 32 12.47 -6.08 -2.39
C ALA A 32 13.29 -6.15 -1.10
N ARG A 33 14.63 -6.15 -1.19
CA ARG A 33 15.51 -6.17 0.00
C ARG A 33 15.46 -4.89 0.80
N ILE A 34 15.35 -3.73 0.15
CA ILE A 34 15.13 -2.45 0.84
C ILE A 34 13.81 -2.47 1.59
N LEU A 35 12.73 -2.87 0.92
CA LEU A 35 11.40 -2.98 1.52
C LEU A 35 11.39 -3.90 2.74
N MET A 36 12.05 -5.06 2.65
CA MET A 36 12.22 -5.99 3.77
C MET A 36 13.04 -5.38 4.92
N ALA A 37 14.16 -4.70 4.63
CA ALA A 37 15.02 -4.07 5.63
C ALA A 37 14.32 -2.91 6.36
N LEU A 38 13.40 -2.22 5.68
CA LEU A 38 12.56 -1.16 6.26
C LEU A 38 11.32 -1.71 7.01
N GLY A 39 11.10 -3.03 7.02
CA GLY A 39 9.88 -3.64 7.56
C GLY A 39 8.61 -3.30 6.77
N GLN A 40 8.77 -2.83 5.53
CA GLN A 40 7.70 -2.34 4.65
C GLN A 40 7.46 -3.35 3.52
N GLY A 41 7.01 -4.56 3.83
CA GLY A 41 6.86 -5.62 2.80
C GLY A 41 5.82 -6.69 3.07
N GLU A 42 5.43 -6.91 4.34
CA GLU A 42 4.48 -7.97 4.69
C GLU A 42 3.04 -7.66 4.30
N ASP A 43 2.65 -6.38 4.33
CA ASP A 43 1.28 -5.89 4.14
C ASP A 43 0.72 -6.08 2.71
N VAL A 44 1.58 -6.39 1.73
CA VAL A 44 1.19 -6.56 0.31
C VAL A 44 1.56 -7.93 -0.26
N ALA A 45 2.19 -8.80 0.54
CA ALA A 45 2.59 -10.13 0.10
C ALA A 45 1.37 -10.95 -0.35
N GLY A 46 1.38 -11.40 -1.61
CA GLY A 46 0.31 -12.22 -2.21
C GLY A 46 -0.85 -11.43 -2.81
N LEU A 47 -0.85 -10.10 -2.76
CA LEU A 47 -1.85 -9.28 -3.44
C LEU A 47 -1.55 -9.14 -4.94
N THR A 48 -2.60 -9.12 -5.75
CA THR A 48 -2.47 -8.64 -7.14
C THR A 48 -2.21 -7.13 -7.15
N LYS A 49 -1.65 -6.61 -8.25
CA LYS A 49 -1.39 -5.17 -8.40
C LYS A 49 -2.63 -4.31 -8.07
N GLN A 50 -3.80 -4.71 -8.58
CA GLN A 50 -5.04 -3.96 -8.34
C GLN A 50 -5.56 -4.09 -6.90
N GLN A 51 -5.41 -5.25 -6.27
CA GLN A 51 -5.74 -5.39 -4.85
C GLN A 51 -4.86 -4.50 -3.97
N ALA A 52 -3.56 -4.45 -4.25
CA ALA A 52 -2.62 -3.58 -3.55
C ALA A 52 -3.00 -2.10 -3.75
N VAL A 53 -3.30 -1.67 -4.98
CA VAL A 53 -3.73 -0.29 -5.27
C VAL A 53 -4.99 0.10 -4.50
N VAL A 54 -6.03 -0.76 -4.51
CA VAL A 54 -7.27 -0.51 -3.75
C VAL A 54 -7.03 -0.47 -2.24
N LEU A 55 -6.20 -1.37 -1.71
CA LEU A 55 -5.87 -1.40 -0.29
C LEU A 55 -5.11 -0.13 0.12
N THR A 56 -4.11 0.27 -0.65
CA THR A 56 -3.33 1.49 -0.42
C THR A 56 -4.20 2.73 -0.49
N PHE A 57 -5.03 2.87 -1.53
CA PHE A 57 -5.97 3.99 -1.64
C PHE A 57 -6.91 4.06 -0.42
N THR A 58 -7.51 2.93 -0.04
CA THR A 58 -8.44 2.88 1.09
C THR A 58 -7.73 3.28 2.39
N ARG A 59 -6.50 2.80 2.60
CA ARG A 59 -5.69 3.14 3.77
C ARG A 59 -5.38 4.64 3.82
N SER A 60 -4.90 5.22 2.71
CA SER A 60 -4.60 6.65 2.63
C SER A 60 -5.85 7.50 2.84
N PHE A 61 -6.97 7.14 2.19
CA PHE A 61 -8.24 7.85 2.35
C PHE A 61 -8.71 7.88 3.81
N ILE A 62 -8.62 6.75 4.52
CA ILE A 62 -8.98 6.67 5.95
C ILE A 62 -8.04 7.54 6.79
N ALA A 63 -6.74 7.52 6.51
CA ALA A 63 -5.76 8.35 7.22
C ALA A 63 -6.04 9.84 7.04
N ASP A 64 -6.41 10.26 5.82
CA ASP A 64 -6.64 11.66 5.48
C ASP A 64 -8.02 12.17 5.94
N SER A 65 -9.06 11.36 5.76
CA SER A 65 -10.46 11.76 5.97
C SER A 65 -11.03 11.34 7.33
N GLY A 66 -10.41 10.38 8.01
CA GLY A 66 -10.90 9.82 9.28
C GLY A 66 -12.09 8.87 9.15
N PHE A 67 -12.54 8.54 7.93
CA PHE A 67 -13.63 7.59 7.66
C PHE A 67 -13.33 6.76 6.40
N SER A 68 -14.01 5.61 6.26
CA SER A 68 -13.78 4.73 5.10
C SER A 68 -14.41 5.29 3.82
N PRO A 69 -13.77 5.11 2.66
CA PRO A 69 -14.37 5.48 1.39
C PRO A 69 -15.55 4.56 1.05
N THR A 70 -16.39 5.05 0.15
CA THR A 70 -17.41 4.28 -0.57
C THR A 70 -16.79 3.56 -1.77
N TYR A 71 -17.49 2.59 -2.33
CA TYR A 71 -17.00 1.88 -3.52
C TYR A 71 -16.88 2.79 -4.76
N ASP A 72 -17.70 3.84 -4.83
CA ASP A 72 -17.65 4.80 -5.94
C ASP A 72 -16.43 5.72 -5.80
N GLU A 73 -16.13 6.22 -4.59
CA GLU A 73 -14.90 6.97 -4.29
C GLU A 73 -13.63 6.12 -4.56
N ILE A 74 -13.65 4.83 -4.23
CA ILE A 74 -12.55 3.92 -4.57
C ILE A 74 -12.42 3.78 -6.08
N ALA A 75 -13.52 3.54 -6.80
CA ALA A 75 -13.49 3.34 -8.24
C ALA A 75 -12.91 4.58 -8.95
N GLU A 76 -13.35 5.77 -8.57
CA GLU A 76 -12.83 7.03 -9.08
C GLU A 76 -11.35 7.22 -8.71
N GLY A 77 -10.99 7.02 -7.44
CA GLY A 77 -9.65 7.23 -6.93
C GLY A 77 -8.59 6.29 -7.51
N VAL A 78 -8.97 5.08 -7.94
CA VAL A 78 -8.05 4.09 -8.53
C VAL A 78 -8.26 3.88 -10.04
N GLY A 79 -9.14 4.67 -10.68
CA GLY A 79 -9.39 4.61 -12.11
C GLY A 79 -10.09 3.34 -12.61
N LEU A 80 -10.95 2.72 -11.77
CA LEU A 80 -11.76 1.58 -12.16
C LEU A 80 -13.10 2.04 -12.76
N SER A 81 -13.48 1.46 -13.89
CA SER A 81 -14.70 1.81 -14.62
C SER A 81 -16.00 1.32 -13.95
N ALA A 82 -15.91 0.39 -13.00
CA ALA A 82 -17.09 -0.27 -12.43
C ALA A 82 -16.98 -0.51 -10.93
N LYS A 83 -18.01 -0.05 -10.19
CA LYS A 83 -18.24 -0.32 -8.76
C LYS A 83 -18.23 -1.81 -8.41
N SER A 84 -18.77 -2.66 -9.30
CA SER A 84 -18.80 -4.11 -9.11
C SER A 84 -17.39 -4.70 -9.03
N ARG A 85 -16.42 -4.13 -9.77
CA ARG A 85 -15.02 -4.54 -9.72
C ARG A 85 -14.40 -4.22 -8.37
N VAL A 86 -14.69 -3.04 -7.82
CA VAL A 86 -14.28 -2.65 -6.47
C VAL A 86 -14.86 -3.62 -5.44
N CYS A 87 -16.16 -3.92 -5.50
CA CYS A 87 -16.79 -4.87 -4.56
C CYS A 87 -16.08 -6.23 -4.57
N ALA A 88 -15.82 -6.79 -5.75
CA ALA A 88 -15.10 -8.07 -5.87
C ALA A 88 -13.68 -8.02 -5.30
N ILE A 89 -12.97 -6.91 -5.48
CA ILE A 89 -11.63 -6.72 -4.91
C ILE A 89 -11.70 -6.61 -3.38
N VAL A 90 -12.64 -5.82 -2.84
CA VAL A 90 -12.84 -5.66 -1.39
C VAL A 90 -13.21 -7.00 -0.75
N ASP A 91 -14.04 -7.82 -1.40
CA ASP A 91 -14.40 -9.15 -0.91
C ASP A 91 -13.18 -10.07 -0.86
N GLN A 92 -12.36 -10.11 -1.91
CA GLN A 92 -11.11 -10.88 -1.93
C GLN A 92 -10.10 -10.38 -0.88
N LEU A 93 -10.00 -9.07 -0.67
CA LEU A 93 -9.17 -8.48 0.39
C LEU A 93 -9.67 -8.89 1.78
N GLN A 94 -10.98 -8.98 1.97
CA GLN A 94 -11.58 -9.42 3.23
C GLN A 94 -11.32 -10.91 3.48
N GLU A 95 -11.52 -11.76 2.49
CA GLU A 95 -11.23 -13.21 2.57
C GLU A 95 -9.77 -13.47 2.95
N ARG A 96 -8.87 -12.61 2.48
CA ARG A 96 -7.42 -12.69 2.77
C ARG A 96 -7.02 -12.00 4.07
N GLY A 97 -7.96 -11.39 4.79
CA GLY A 97 -7.73 -10.77 6.10
C GLY A 97 -7.13 -9.36 6.07
N PHE A 98 -7.06 -8.69 4.91
CA PHE A 98 -6.52 -7.33 4.83
C PHE A 98 -7.52 -6.26 5.29
N VAL A 99 -8.82 -6.52 5.07
CA VAL A 99 -9.91 -5.61 5.43
C VAL A 99 -11.05 -6.37 6.12
N ARG A 100 -11.89 -5.64 6.85
CA ARG A 100 -13.22 -6.08 7.29
C ARG A 100 -14.25 -5.05 6.89
N ARG A 101 -15.45 -5.48 6.51
CA ARG A 101 -16.60 -4.60 6.27
C ARG A 101 -17.87 -5.13 6.94
N LEU A 102 -18.81 -4.23 7.21
CA LEU A 102 -20.15 -4.60 7.65
C LEU A 102 -21.08 -4.67 6.44
N PRO A 103 -21.63 -5.85 6.10
CA PRO A 103 -22.58 -5.98 4.99
C PRO A 103 -23.77 -5.03 5.16
N GLY A 104 -24.20 -4.40 4.07
CA GLY A 104 -25.32 -3.46 4.07
C GLY A 104 -25.05 -2.10 4.72
N ARG A 105 -23.85 -1.85 5.25
CA ARG A 105 -23.47 -0.53 5.77
C ARG A 105 -22.46 0.16 4.87
N ALA A 106 -22.82 1.35 4.39
CA ALA A 106 -21.89 2.26 3.75
C ALA A 106 -20.76 2.65 4.72
N ARG A 107 -19.59 2.96 4.15
CA ARG A 107 -18.42 3.47 4.88
C ARG A 107 -18.02 2.61 6.11
N SER A 108 -18.08 1.29 5.95
CA SER A 108 -17.79 0.33 7.02
C SER A 108 -16.48 -0.44 6.83
N ILE A 109 -15.66 -0.06 5.85
CA ILE A 109 -14.40 -0.75 5.56
C ILE A 109 -13.38 -0.36 6.64
N THR A 110 -12.77 -1.36 7.27
CA THR A 110 -11.71 -1.20 8.27
C THR A 110 -10.48 -1.96 7.81
N ILE A 111 -9.30 -1.34 7.89
CA ILE A 111 -8.02 -2.01 7.63
C ILE A 111 -7.64 -2.83 8.86
N VAL A 112 -7.30 -4.11 8.69
CA VAL A 112 -6.99 -5.00 9.82
C VAL A 112 -5.49 -5.21 9.97
N GLY A 113 -4.71 -5.12 8.88
CA GLY A 113 -3.30 -5.52 8.86
C GLY A 113 -3.17 -7.03 9.03
N ARG A 114 -2.26 -7.67 8.29
CA ARG A 114 -2.00 -9.09 8.52
C ARG A 114 -1.29 -9.21 9.88
N ALA A 115 -1.87 -9.99 10.79
CA ALA A 115 -1.19 -10.41 12.03
C ALA A 115 -0.24 -11.57 11.75
#